data_AF-A0A381JBM6-F1
#
_entry.id   AF-A0A381JBM6-F1
#
_cell.length_a   1.000
_cell.length_b   1.000
_cell.length_c   1.000
_cell.angle_alpha   90.00
_cell.angle_beta   90.00
_cell.angle_gamma   90.00
#
_symmetry.space_group_name_H-M   'P 1'
#
loop_
_entity.id
_entity.type
_entity.pdbx_description
1 polymer ?
#
loop_
_entity_poly.entity_id
_entity_poly.type
_entity_poly.pdbx_seq_one_letter_code
_entity_poly.pdbx_strand_id
1 'polypeptide(L)'
;MKSFKKIAIVTGLLVTTTITVVAAFTHNSDEFKFGPEANPLPWAWDQSRQYSNFYCGEQKHHATAIMKDSDGQEFRDRTDAPAGKWAKAKTSYVKNPSEWNSYYGHD
;
A
#
# COMPACT_ATOMS: atom_id res chain seq x y z
N MET A 1 53.85 46.94 -10.46
CA MET A 1 54.02 45.47 -10.53
C MET A 1 53.65 44.85 -9.19
N LYS A 2 53.11 43.62 -9.23
CA LYS A 2 52.73 42.69 -8.15
C LYS A 2 51.32 42.85 -7.56
N SER A 3 50.42 42.13 -8.22
CA SER A 3 49.10 41.72 -7.76
C SER A 3 49.20 40.77 -6.57
N PHE A 4 48.22 40.77 -5.66
CA PHE A 4 47.81 39.55 -4.98
C PHE A 4 46.28 39.51 -4.77
N LYS A 5 45.64 38.75 -5.68
CA LYS A 5 44.59 37.73 -5.47
C LYS A 5 43.36 38.11 -4.64
N LYS A 6 42.26 38.35 -5.37
CA LYS A 6 40.88 38.28 -4.87
C LYS A 6 40.60 36.84 -4.43
N ILE A 7 40.22 36.66 -3.17
CA ILE A 7 39.72 35.38 -2.65
C ILE A 7 38.29 35.24 -3.18
N ALA A 8 38.11 34.44 -4.24
CA ALA A 8 36.81 33.98 -4.65
C ALA A 8 36.47 32.73 -3.83
N ILE A 9 35.66 32.91 -2.79
CA ILE A 9 34.97 31.80 -2.14
C ILE A 9 33.88 31.40 -3.14
N VAL A 10 34.15 30.38 -3.95
CA VAL A 10 33.11 29.70 -4.70
C VAL A 10 32.34 28.87 -3.69
N THR A 11 31.30 29.46 -3.13
CA THR A 11 30.31 28.79 -2.30
C THR A 11 29.79 27.62 -3.13
N GLY A 12 30.23 26.41 -2.78
CA GLY A 12 29.74 25.18 -3.39
C GLY A 12 28.23 25.18 -3.23
N LEU A 13 27.54 25.34 -4.35
CA LEU A 13 26.09 25.24 -4.42
C LEU A 13 25.76 23.83 -3.93
N LEU A 14 25.27 23.75 -2.69
CA LEU A 14 24.74 22.53 -2.13
C LEU A 14 23.49 22.22 -2.97
N VAL A 15 23.66 21.42 -4.01
CA VAL A 15 22.55 20.84 -4.74
C VAL A 15 21.98 19.80 -3.78
N THR A 16 21.12 20.27 -2.87
CA THR A 16 20.13 19.42 -2.24
C THR A 16 19.23 18.97 -3.39
N THR A 17 19.61 17.87 -4.03
CA THR A 17 18.65 17.02 -4.71
C THR A 17 17.67 16.61 -3.63
N THR A 18 16.59 17.37 -3.48
CA THR A 18 15.36 16.84 -2.93
C THR A 18 15.03 15.68 -3.84
N ILE A 19 15.43 14.49 -3.39
CA ILE A 19 14.88 13.24 -3.88
C ILE A 19 13.42 13.32 -3.44
N THR A 20 12.58 13.99 -4.22
CA THR A 20 11.17 13.69 -4.27
C THR A 20 11.15 12.26 -4.75
N VAL A 21 11.18 11.35 -3.77
CA VAL A 21 10.70 10.00 -3.98
C VAL A 21 9.27 10.24 -4.43
N VAL A 22 9.06 10.21 -5.74
CA VAL A 22 7.74 10.04 -6.32
C VAL A 22 7.35 8.67 -5.82
N ALA A 23 6.77 8.64 -4.63
CA ALA A 23 6.18 7.45 -4.08
C ALA A 23 4.97 7.22 -4.98
N ALA A 24 5.26 6.50 -6.06
CA ALA A 24 4.31 6.15 -7.10
C ALA A 24 3.03 5.65 -6.44
N PHE A 25 1.89 5.90 -7.07
CA PHE A 25 0.64 5.23 -6.75
C PHE A 25 0.91 3.73 -6.76
N THR A 26 1.21 3.18 -5.58
CA THR A 26 1.77 1.86 -5.43
C THR A 26 0.69 0.99 -4.82
N HIS A 27 0.37 -0.06 -5.55
CA HIS A 27 -0.52 -1.12 -5.10
C HIS A 27 0.40 -2.28 -4.70
N ASN A 28 0.29 -2.74 -3.46
CA ASN A 28 0.84 -4.06 -3.14
C ASN A 28 -0.25 -5.06 -3.43
N SER A 29 -0.02 -5.90 -4.44
CA SER A 29 -0.96 -6.90 -4.94
C SER A 29 -1.48 -7.79 -3.81
N ASP A 30 -2.73 -8.17 -3.94
CA ASP A 30 -3.50 -9.01 -3.03
C ASP A 30 -2.69 -10.22 -2.52
N GLU A 31 -2.52 -10.32 -1.20
CA GLU A 31 -1.86 -11.49 -0.60
C GLU A 31 -2.85 -12.64 -0.44
N PHE A 32 -2.72 -13.65 -1.28
CA PHE A 32 -3.41 -14.93 -1.12
C PHE A 32 -2.68 -15.78 -0.08
N LYS A 33 -3.07 -15.64 1.19
CA LYS A 33 -2.61 -16.57 2.23
C LYS A 33 -3.50 -17.81 2.24
N PHE A 34 -3.00 -18.90 1.67
CA PHE A 34 -3.52 -20.26 1.83
C PHE A 34 -2.62 -21.03 2.82
N GLY A 35 -3.20 -21.71 3.80
CA GLY A 35 -2.49 -22.70 4.61
C GLY A 35 -1.88 -22.21 5.94
N PRO A 36 -1.12 -23.08 6.62
CA PRO A 36 -1.07 -23.27 8.07
C PRO A 36 -0.45 -22.15 8.92
N GLU A 37 0.01 -21.04 8.33
CA GLU A 37 0.53 -19.88 9.07
C GLU A 37 -0.53 -19.22 9.98
N ALA A 38 -1.81 -19.55 9.81
CA ALA A 38 -2.93 -19.00 10.57
C ALA A 38 -3.59 -20.00 11.55
N ASN A 39 -3.56 -21.31 11.27
CA ASN A 39 -4.21 -22.33 12.10
C ASN A 39 -3.77 -23.74 11.63
N PRO A 40 -3.24 -24.62 12.51
CA PRO A 40 -2.76 -25.98 12.14
C PRO A 40 -3.89 -26.99 11.84
N LEU A 41 -5.14 -26.54 11.74
CA LEU A 41 -6.30 -27.43 11.64
C LEU A 41 -6.70 -27.68 10.17
N PRO A 42 -6.95 -28.94 9.75
CA PRO A 42 -7.28 -29.31 8.37
C PRO A 42 -8.49 -28.58 7.78
N TRP A 43 -9.43 -28.12 8.61
CA TRP A 43 -10.61 -27.36 8.20
C TRP A 43 -10.34 -25.88 7.93
N ALA A 44 -9.12 -25.40 8.17
CA ALA A 44 -8.69 -24.02 7.88
C ALA A 44 -7.99 -23.89 6.51
N TRP A 45 -7.85 -24.99 5.77
CA TRP A 45 -7.15 -25.03 4.47
C TRP A 45 -7.99 -24.45 3.33
N ASP A 46 -9.29 -24.28 3.54
CA ASP A 46 -10.24 -23.68 2.60
C ASP A 46 -10.60 -22.23 2.97
N GLN A 47 -9.87 -21.64 3.92
CA GLN A 47 -10.07 -20.27 4.34
C GLN A 47 -9.03 -19.36 3.68
N SER A 48 -9.49 -18.24 3.14
CA SER A 48 -8.64 -17.20 2.57
C SER A 48 -9.09 -15.85 3.07
N ARG A 49 -8.22 -14.85 2.93
CA ARG A 49 -8.56 -13.45 3.17
C ARG A 49 -7.95 -12.60 2.08
N GLN A 50 -8.59 -11.49 1.78
CA GLN A 50 -8.13 -10.51 0.80
C GLN A 50 -7.50 -9.33 1.52
N TYR A 51 -6.47 -8.77 0.90
CA TYR A 51 -5.84 -7.54 1.36
C TYR A 51 -5.84 -6.54 0.22
N SER A 52 -6.01 -5.28 0.58
CA SER A 52 -5.97 -4.18 -0.36
C SER A 52 -5.14 -3.07 0.27
N ASN A 53 -3.97 -2.80 -0.32
CA ASN A 53 -3.02 -1.80 0.16
C ASN A 53 -2.86 -0.70 -0.89
N PHE A 54 -3.16 0.54 -0.51
CA PHE A 54 -3.02 1.70 -1.38
C PHE A 54 -2.21 2.79 -0.70
N TYR A 55 -1.30 3.38 -1.45
CA TYR A 55 -0.57 4.57 -1.04
C TYR A 55 -0.78 5.68 -2.06
N CYS A 56 -1.13 6.87 -1.56
CA CYS A 56 -1.10 8.11 -2.31
C CYS A 56 -0.34 9.18 -1.52
N GLY A 57 0.68 9.76 -2.13
CA GLY A 57 1.51 10.81 -1.53
C GLY A 57 0.86 12.20 -1.54
N GLU A 58 -0.20 12.39 -2.32
CA GLU A 58 -0.74 13.72 -2.64
C GLU A 58 -2.14 13.95 -2.05
N GLN A 59 -2.97 12.91 -1.96
CA GLN A 59 -4.39 13.02 -1.64
C GLN A 59 -4.78 12.04 -0.53
N LYS A 60 -5.86 12.39 0.19
CA LYS A 60 -6.56 11.42 1.02
C LYS A 60 -7.08 10.31 0.11
N HIS A 61 -6.96 9.08 0.57
CA HIS A 61 -7.24 7.92 -0.24
C HIS A 61 -7.77 6.77 0.60
N HIS A 62 -8.32 5.77 -0.06
CA HIS A 62 -8.85 4.59 0.61
C HIS A 62 -8.54 3.32 -0.16
N ALA A 63 -8.43 2.23 0.57
CA ALA A 63 -8.34 0.88 0.06
C ALA A 63 -9.57 0.09 0.54
N THR A 64 -10.16 -0.70 -0.34
CA THR A 64 -11.25 -1.62 -0.02
C THR A 64 -10.85 -3.02 -0.45
N ALA A 65 -11.01 -3.99 0.44
CA ALA A 65 -10.84 -5.42 0.18
C ALA A 65 -12.21 -6.08 0.23
N ILE A 66 -12.56 -6.88 -0.77
CA ILE A 66 -13.84 -7.59 -0.87
C ILE A 66 -13.58 -9.05 -1.25
N MET A 67 -14.25 -9.96 -0.57
CA MET A 67 -14.35 -11.36 -0.97
C MET A 67 -15.81 -11.78 -1.02
N LYS A 68 -16.11 -12.76 -1.88
CA LYS A 68 -17.36 -13.52 -1.78
C LYS A 68 -17.06 -14.97 -1.52
N ASP A 69 -17.91 -15.64 -0.74
CA ASP A 69 -17.89 -17.10 -0.64
C ASP A 69 -18.69 -17.76 -1.78
N SER A 70 -18.68 -19.09 -1.81
CA SER A 70 -19.42 -19.90 -2.79
C SER A 70 -20.94 -19.71 -2.72
N ASP A 71 -21.46 -19.21 -1.60
CA ASP A 71 -22.88 -18.93 -1.40
C ASP A 71 -23.24 -17.49 -1.84
N GLY A 72 -22.24 -16.71 -2.26
CA GLY A 72 -22.37 -15.33 -2.70
C GLY A 72 -22.39 -14.30 -1.56
N GLN A 73 -22.12 -14.70 -0.32
CA GLN A 73 -22.00 -13.77 0.81
C GLN A 73 -20.75 -12.90 0.64
N GLU A 74 -20.93 -11.59 0.74
CA GLU A 74 -19.83 -10.62 0.63
C GLU A 74 -19.20 -10.31 2.00
N PHE A 75 -17.87 -10.34 2.04
CA PHE A 75 -17.02 -9.95 3.16
C PHE A 75 -16.15 -8.78 2.73
N ARG A 76 -16.36 -7.62 3.36
CA ARG A 76 -15.74 -6.36 2.96
C ARG A 76 -15.02 -5.70 4.12
N ASP A 77 -13.89 -5.08 3.82
CA ASP A 77 -13.24 -4.10 4.69
C ASP A 77 -12.83 -2.87 3.87
N ARG A 78 -12.90 -1.67 4.47
CA ARG A 78 -12.45 -0.41 3.88
C ARG A 78 -11.65 0.35 4.91
N THR A 79 -10.49 0.85 4.49
CA THR A 79 -9.62 1.70 5.30
C THR A 79 -9.28 2.96 4.53
N ASP A 80 -9.51 4.12 5.15
CA ASP A 80 -9.08 5.42 4.63
C ASP A 80 -7.73 5.83 5.25
N ALA A 81 -6.91 6.55 4.50
CA ALA A 81 -5.65 7.11 4.94
C ALA A 81 -5.43 8.53 4.40
N PRO A 82 -4.79 9.42 5.19
CA PRO A 82 -4.37 10.73 4.68
C PRO A 82 -3.22 10.59 3.67
N ALA A 83 -2.95 11.67 2.93
CA ALA A 83 -1.82 11.77 2.02
C ALA A 83 -0.49 11.38 2.72
N GLY A 84 0.34 10.61 2.03
CA GLY A 84 1.64 10.16 2.53
C GLY A 84 1.58 9.00 3.53
N LYS A 85 0.40 8.40 3.76
CA LYS A 85 0.22 7.17 4.55
C LYS A 85 -0.30 6.03 3.66
N TRP A 86 -0.27 4.80 4.18
CA TRP A 86 -0.86 3.64 3.51
C TRP A 86 -2.27 3.40 4.04
N ALA A 87 -3.26 3.28 3.15
CA ALA A 87 -4.54 2.66 3.42
C ALA A 87 -4.39 1.13 3.30
N LYS A 88 -4.76 0.39 4.34
CA LYS A 88 -4.61 -1.08 4.39
C LYS A 88 -5.90 -1.74 4.83
N ALA A 89 -6.69 -2.21 3.88
CA ALA A 89 -7.91 -2.95 4.13
C ALA A 89 -7.68 -4.46 4.07
N LYS A 90 -8.43 -5.20 4.87
CA LYS A 90 -8.29 -6.65 5.02
C LYS A 90 -9.61 -7.29 5.43
N THR A 91 -10.06 -8.28 4.66
CA THR A 91 -11.26 -9.04 5.01
C THR A 91 -11.00 -9.98 6.19
N SER A 92 -12.07 -10.43 6.84
CA SER A 92 -12.02 -11.64 7.67
C SER A 92 -11.59 -12.84 6.83
N TYR A 93 -11.24 -13.95 7.50
CA TYR A 93 -11.11 -15.22 6.80
C TYR A 93 -12.48 -15.66 6.28
N VAL A 94 -12.51 -16.11 5.03
CA VAL A 94 -13.69 -16.55 4.29
C VAL A 94 -13.44 -17.98 3.83
N LYS A 95 -14.39 -18.86 4.14
CA LYS A 95 -14.38 -20.26 3.72
C LYS A 95 -14.94 -20.38 2.30
N ASN A 96 -14.37 -21.28 1.48
CA ASN A 96 -14.83 -21.51 0.09
C ASN A 96 -14.97 -20.22 -0.73
N PRO A 97 -13.91 -19.40 -0.83
CA PRO A 97 -13.98 -18.15 -1.56
C PRO A 97 -14.22 -18.38 -3.06
N SER A 98 -15.08 -17.56 -3.65
CA SER A 98 -15.46 -17.60 -5.08
C SER A 98 -14.98 -16.37 -5.85
N GLU A 99 -14.87 -15.22 -5.19
CA GLU A 99 -14.43 -13.96 -5.80
C GLU A 99 -13.53 -13.17 -4.85
N TRP A 100 -12.55 -12.46 -5.43
CA TRP A 100 -11.62 -11.56 -4.75
C TRP A 100 -11.56 -10.25 -5.52
N ASN A 101 -11.80 -9.14 -4.83
CA ASN A 101 -11.77 -7.83 -5.46
C ASN A 101 -11.09 -6.81 -4.54
N SER A 102 -10.33 -5.91 -5.15
CA SER A 102 -9.69 -4.78 -4.49
C SER A 102 -10.08 -3.49 -5.20
N TYR A 103 -10.50 -2.48 -4.44
CA TYR A 103 -10.86 -1.15 -4.95
C TYR A 103 -10.04 -0.07 -4.26
N TYR A 104 -9.70 0.96 -5.03
CA TYR A 104 -8.90 2.09 -4.57
C TYR A 104 -9.55 3.38 -5.04
N GLY A 105 -9.46 4.42 -4.22
CA GLY A 105 -10.01 5.72 -4.57
C GLY A 105 -9.38 6.85 -3.79
N HIS A 106 -9.59 8.06 -4.30
CA HIS A 106 -9.32 9.31 -3.60
C HIS A 106 -10.64 9.86 -3.06
N ASP A 107 -10.59 10.45 -1.87
CA ASP A 107 -11.71 11.14 -1.24
C ASP A 107 -11.60 12.65 -1.42
#